data_AF-A0A218QG15-F1
#
_entry.id   AF-A0A218QG15-F1
#
_cell.length_a   1.000
_cell.length_b   1.000
_cell.length_c   1.000
_cell.angle_alpha   90.00
_cell.angle_beta   90.00
_cell.angle_gamma   90.00
#
_symmetry.space_group_name_H-M   'P 1'
#
loop_
_entity.id
_entity.type
_entity.pdbx_description
1 polymer ?
#
loop_
_entity_poly.entity_id
_entity_poly.type
_entity_poly.pdbx_seq_one_letter_code
_entity_poly.pdbx_strand_id
1 'polypeptide(L)'
;MGWLLALASNVQAATNTSDVGTVDVVPAQYQLGQQLYLENCSNCHIALPPAVFPTETWKNLLQDSQHYGVQLKPLVDPPRILVWRYLLTFSRSHLKEEQTPYRLSDSRYFKALHPNVKLPRPVQVGSCVSCHPSATDFNFRSLTSEWK
;
A
#
# COMPACT_ATOMS: atom_id res chain seq x y z
N MET A 1 34.90 -41.58 30.00
CA MET A 1 33.89 -41.53 28.93
C MET A 1 33.00 -40.31 29.19
N GLY A 2 33.32 -39.18 28.54
CA GLY A 2 32.80 -37.85 28.89
C GLY A 2 31.44 -37.56 28.28
N TRP A 3 30.60 -36.86 29.05
CA TRP A 3 29.34 -36.28 28.60
C TRP A 3 29.60 -34.90 27.99
N LEU A 4 29.17 -34.70 26.75
CA LEU A 4 29.17 -33.40 26.09
C LEU A 4 27.78 -32.77 26.24
N LEU A 5 27.70 -31.71 27.04
CA LEU A 5 26.52 -30.85 27.14
C LEU A 5 26.51 -29.90 25.93
N ALA A 6 25.54 -30.07 25.03
CA ALA A 6 25.30 -29.13 23.95
C ALA A 6 24.41 -27.97 24.45
N LEU A 7 24.97 -26.76 24.51
CA LEU A 7 24.22 -25.53 24.75
C LEU A 7 23.53 -25.12 23.45
N ALA A 8 22.21 -25.30 23.38
CA ALA A 8 21.40 -24.74 22.31
C ALA A 8 21.11 -23.26 22.61
N SER A 9 21.82 -22.35 21.94
CA SER A 9 21.52 -20.92 21.97
C SER A 9 20.28 -20.64 21.13
N ASN A 10 19.13 -20.40 21.78
CA ASN A 10 17.97 -19.83 21.10
C ASN A 10 18.28 -18.38 20.73
N VAL A 11 18.51 -18.12 19.46
CA VAL A 11 18.54 -16.75 18.92
C VAL A 11 17.09 -16.35 18.70
N GLN A 12 16.46 -15.71 19.69
CA GLN A 12 15.26 -14.93 19.46
C GLN A 12 15.64 -13.78 18.53
N ALA A 13 15.30 -13.91 17.24
CA ALA A 13 15.29 -12.77 16.34
C ALA A 13 14.29 -11.75 16.89
N ALA A 14 14.80 -10.69 17.53
CA ALA A 14 14.01 -9.52 17.87
C ALA A 14 13.52 -8.92 16.54
N THR A 15 12.26 -9.16 16.20
CA THR A 15 11.59 -8.38 15.17
C THR A 15 11.48 -6.98 15.73
N ASN A 16 12.43 -6.11 15.39
CA ASN A 16 12.21 -4.68 15.48
C ASN A 16 10.91 -4.43 14.70
N THR A 17 9.82 -4.15 15.42
CA THR A 17 8.60 -3.63 14.84
C THR A 17 8.94 -2.23 14.38
N SER A 18 9.68 -2.12 13.27
CA SER A 18 9.69 -0.94 12.43
C SER A 18 8.22 -0.55 12.28
N ASP A 19 7.87 0.60 12.83
CA ASP A 19 6.50 1.10 12.92
C ASP A 19 5.85 0.92 11.54
N VAL A 20 4.83 0.06 11.47
CA VAL A 20 4.26 -0.38 10.20
C VAL A 20 3.56 0.83 9.59
N GLY A 21 4.19 1.47 8.60
CA GLY A 21 3.70 2.73 8.02
C GLY A 21 2.33 2.65 7.35
N THR A 22 1.78 1.45 7.15
CA THR A 22 0.47 1.22 6.51
C THR A 22 -0.52 0.54 7.44
N VAL A 23 -1.77 0.41 6.97
CA VAL A 23 -2.84 -0.28 7.71
C VAL A 23 -2.44 -1.73 8.00
N ASP A 24 -1.91 -2.43 7.00
CA ASP A 24 -1.57 -3.86 7.09
C ASP A 24 -0.06 -4.06 7.22
N VAL A 25 0.35 -5.07 8.01
CA VAL A 25 1.74 -5.55 8.05
C VAL A 25 1.99 -6.39 6.79
N VAL A 26 3.12 -6.19 6.13
CA VAL A 26 3.49 -6.94 4.91
C VAL A 26 4.47 -8.08 5.25
N PRO A 27 4.06 -9.36 5.18
CA PRO A 27 4.95 -10.49 5.40
C PRO A 27 6.05 -10.59 4.33
N ALA A 28 7.17 -11.25 4.69
CA ALA A 28 8.36 -11.37 3.84
C ALA A 28 8.07 -11.82 2.39
N GLN A 29 7.15 -12.76 2.20
CA GLN A 29 6.78 -13.29 0.88
C GLN A 29 6.15 -12.25 -0.08
N TYR A 30 5.69 -11.11 0.43
CA TYR A 30 5.10 -10.03 -0.36
C TYR A 30 5.98 -8.76 -0.44
N GLN A 31 7.10 -8.72 0.29
CA GLN A 31 7.97 -7.54 0.35
C GLN A 31 8.55 -7.16 -1.01
N LEU A 32 8.99 -8.14 -1.80
CA LEU A 32 9.47 -7.87 -3.16
C LEU A 32 8.37 -7.29 -4.06
N GLY A 33 7.13 -7.76 -3.92
CA GLY A 33 5.99 -7.20 -4.64
C GLY A 33 5.67 -5.76 -4.23
N GLN A 34 5.78 -5.45 -2.94
CA GLN A 34 5.66 -4.08 -2.43
C GLN A 34 6.79 -3.19 -2.94
N GLN A 35 8.04 -3.66 -2.91
CA GLN A 35 9.17 -2.89 -3.40
C GLN A 35 8.98 -2.52 -4.88
N LEU A 36 8.66 -3.50 -5.72
CA LEU A 36 8.37 -3.27 -7.14
C LEU A 36 7.17 -2.35 -7.34
N TYR A 37 6.15 -2.43 -6.47
CA TYR A 37 5.02 -1.51 -6.50
C TYR A 37 5.48 -0.07 -6.25
N LEU A 38 6.28 0.18 -5.21
CA LEU A 38 6.80 1.51 -4.91
C LEU A 38 7.69 2.03 -6.05
N GLU A 39 8.66 1.25 -6.52
CA GLU A 39 9.56 1.62 -7.62
C GLU A 39 8.83 2.05 -8.90
N ASN A 40 7.63 1.52 -9.15
CA ASN A 40 6.88 1.79 -10.38
C ASN A 40 5.69 2.74 -10.17
N CYS A 41 5.18 2.87 -8.95
CA CYS A 41 3.96 3.63 -8.65
C CYS A 41 4.19 4.85 -7.75
N SER A 42 5.44 5.13 -7.31
CA SER A 42 5.79 6.34 -6.55
C SER A 42 6.55 7.40 -7.34
N ASN A 43 6.72 7.24 -8.67
CA ASN A 43 7.55 8.14 -9.49
C ASN A 43 6.85 9.43 -9.92
N CYS A 44 5.51 9.40 -10.08
CA CYS A 44 4.73 10.55 -10.57
C CYS A 44 3.90 11.20 -9.45
N HIS A 45 3.50 10.42 -8.47
CA HIS A 45 2.74 10.83 -7.30
C HIS A 45 3.06 9.89 -6.14
N ILE A 46 2.57 10.22 -4.95
CA ILE A 46 2.71 9.34 -3.78
C ILE A 46 2.03 7.98 -4.10
N ALA A 47 2.71 6.88 -3.79
CA ALA A 47 2.11 5.56 -3.93
C ALA A 47 0.98 5.39 -2.91
N LEU A 48 -0.19 4.99 -3.39
CA LEU A 48 -1.38 4.85 -2.56
C LEU A 48 -1.42 3.46 -1.88
N PRO A 49 -1.69 3.37 -0.56
CA PRO A 49 -1.78 2.07 0.10
C PRO A 49 -2.86 1.18 -0.53
N PRO A 50 -2.62 -0.13 -0.71
CA PRO A 50 -3.59 -1.05 -1.34
C PRO A 50 -4.98 -1.00 -0.69
N ALA A 51 -5.03 -0.76 0.62
CA ALA A 51 -6.25 -0.66 1.43
C ALA A 51 -7.24 0.43 0.98
N VAL A 52 -6.82 1.41 0.18
CA VAL A 52 -7.68 2.52 -0.24
C VAL A 52 -8.60 2.17 -1.41
N PHE A 53 -8.47 1.00 -2.02
CA PHE A 53 -9.26 0.57 -3.17
C PHE A 53 -9.67 -0.91 -3.11
N PRO A 54 -10.75 -1.28 -3.82
CA PRO A 54 -11.03 -2.68 -4.06
C PRO A 54 -10.03 -3.30 -5.05
N THR A 55 -9.89 -4.62 -4.99
CA THR A 55 -9.03 -5.42 -5.87
C THR A 55 -9.23 -5.13 -7.37
N GLU A 56 -10.47 -4.93 -7.79
CA GLU A 56 -10.89 -4.69 -9.17
C GLU A 56 -10.35 -3.36 -9.69
N THR A 57 -10.32 -2.31 -8.84
CA THR A 57 -9.71 -1.03 -9.20
C THR A 57 -8.21 -1.20 -9.46
N TRP A 58 -7.50 -1.91 -8.58
CA TRP A 58 -6.07 -2.18 -8.78
C TRP A 58 -5.78 -3.00 -10.03
N LYS A 59 -6.62 -3.99 -10.32
CA LYS A 59 -6.54 -4.76 -11.56
C LYS A 59 -6.65 -3.85 -12.77
N ASN A 60 -7.66 -2.97 -12.79
CA ASN A 60 -7.87 -2.03 -13.89
C ASN A 60 -6.67 -1.09 -14.03
N LEU A 61 -6.18 -0.51 -12.93
CA LEU A 61 -5.04 0.42 -12.94
C LEU A 61 -3.73 -0.23 -13.42
N LEU A 62 -3.48 -1.50 -13.09
CA LEU A 62 -2.30 -2.23 -13.58
C LEU A 62 -2.35 -2.56 -15.08
N GLN A 63 -3.56 -2.66 -15.64
CA GLN A 63 -3.78 -2.98 -17.06
C GLN A 63 -3.89 -1.73 -17.93
N ASP A 64 -4.22 -0.60 -17.31
CA ASP A 64 -4.46 0.65 -18.01
C ASP A 64 -3.15 1.38 -18.32
N SER A 65 -2.83 1.46 -19.60
CA SER A 65 -1.68 2.23 -20.08
C SER A 65 -1.98 3.74 -20.17
N GLN A 66 -3.25 4.15 -20.17
CA GLN A 66 -3.73 5.54 -20.19
C GLN A 66 -4.06 6.02 -18.77
N HIS A 67 -3.02 6.25 -17.97
CA HIS A 67 -3.15 6.55 -16.55
C HIS A 67 -3.42 8.04 -16.31
N TYR A 68 -4.70 8.40 -16.19
CA TYR A 68 -5.17 9.77 -15.90
C TYR A 68 -4.60 10.85 -16.84
N GLY A 69 -4.53 10.55 -18.15
CA GLY A 69 -4.01 11.46 -19.16
C GLY A 69 -2.49 11.35 -19.39
N VAL A 70 -1.82 10.41 -18.73
CA VAL A 70 -0.41 10.08 -18.95
C VAL A 70 -0.31 8.67 -19.53
N GLN A 71 0.46 8.52 -20.60
CA GLN A 71 0.81 7.20 -21.14
C GLN A 71 1.89 6.55 -20.26
N LEU A 72 1.55 5.45 -19.60
CA LEU A 72 2.50 4.60 -18.89
C LEU A 72 2.99 3.47 -19.78
N LYS A 73 4.21 3.01 -19.53
CA LYS A 73 4.69 1.70 -19.98
C LYS A 73 4.16 0.65 -18.99
N PRO A 74 3.30 -0.30 -19.39
CA PRO A 74 2.80 -1.31 -18.49
C PRO A 74 3.93 -2.19 -17.94
N LEU A 75 3.77 -2.65 -16.70
CA LEU A 75 4.62 -3.72 -16.16
C LEU A 75 4.46 -4.98 -17.00
N VAL A 76 5.57 -5.67 -17.26
CA VAL A 76 5.58 -6.98 -17.91
C VAL A 76 6.00 -8.05 -16.91
N ASP A 77 5.70 -9.30 -17.21
CA ASP A 77 6.09 -10.41 -16.35
C ASP A 77 7.62 -10.61 -16.39
N PRO A 78 8.24 -11.11 -15.30
CA PRO A 78 7.63 -11.47 -13.99
C PRO A 78 7.19 -10.35 -13.03
N PRO A 79 7.77 -9.13 -13.01
CA PRO A 79 7.46 -8.09 -12.01
C PRO A 79 5.98 -7.80 -11.82
N ARG A 80 5.21 -7.74 -12.92
CA ARG A 80 3.76 -7.51 -12.87
C ARG A 80 3.02 -8.52 -11.98
N ILE A 81 3.40 -9.80 -11.99
CA ILE A 81 2.78 -10.84 -11.16
C ILE A 81 3.06 -10.59 -9.68
N LEU A 82 4.28 -10.16 -9.33
CA LEU A 82 4.66 -9.89 -7.94
C LEU A 82 3.92 -8.67 -7.39
N VAL A 83 3.85 -7.59 -8.18
CA VAL A 83 3.06 -6.40 -7.85
C VAL A 83 1.59 -6.74 -7.71
N TRP A 84 1.03 -7.53 -8.64
CA TRP A 84 -0.36 -7.97 -8.56
C TRP A 84 -0.63 -8.80 -7.30
N ARG A 85 0.24 -9.74 -6.93
CA ARG A 85 0.08 -10.54 -5.71
C ARG A 85 0.09 -9.68 -4.45
N TYR A 86 0.94 -8.67 -4.40
CA TYR A 86 0.95 -7.69 -3.32
C TYR A 86 -0.38 -6.92 -3.28
N LEU A 87 -0.77 -6.27 -4.38
CA LEU A 87 -1.99 -5.46 -4.44
C LEU A 87 -3.24 -6.29 -4.13
N LEU A 88 -3.39 -7.48 -4.71
CA LEU A 88 -4.49 -8.41 -4.46
C LEU A 88 -4.62 -8.81 -2.98
N THR A 89 -3.50 -8.99 -2.29
CA THR A 89 -3.48 -9.46 -0.90
C THR A 89 -3.87 -8.34 0.07
N PHE A 90 -3.47 -7.10 -0.21
CA PHE A 90 -3.64 -5.97 0.70
C PHE A 90 -4.72 -4.97 0.25
N SER A 91 -5.35 -5.18 -0.91
CA SER A 91 -6.55 -4.47 -1.31
C SER A 91 -7.74 -4.87 -0.46
N ARG A 92 -8.90 -4.30 -0.77
CA ARG A 92 -10.14 -4.64 -0.08
C ARG A 92 -11.13 -5.31 -1.03
N SER A 93 -12.15 -5.97 -0.48
CA SER A 93 -13.15 -6.68 -1.28
C SER A 93 -14.10 -5.71 -1.99
N HIS A 94 -14.57 -6.08 -3.17
CA HIS A 94 -15.64 -5.35 -3.83
C HIS A 94 -17.01 -5.90 -3.41
N LEU A 95 -17.99 -5.02 -3.21
CA LEU A 95 -19.36 -5.47 -2.97
C LEU A 95 -20.02 -5.79 -4.31
N LYS A 96 -20.88 -6.80 -4.34
CA LYS A 96 -21.47 -7.32 -5.60
C LYS A 96 -22.26 -6.27 -6.40
N GLU A 97 -22.83 -5.28 -5.72
CA GLU A 97 -23.67 -4.23 -6.31
C GLU A 97 -22.99 -2.85 -6.34
N GLU A 98 -21.73 -2.75 -5.89
CA GLU A 98 -20.98 -1.50 -5.91
C GLU A 98 -20.40 -1.26 -7.31
N GLN A 99 -20.32 0.01 -7.74
CA GLN A 99 -19.55 0.34 -8.93
C GLN A 99 -18.06 0.35 -8.59
N THR A 100 -17.23 -0.26 -9.43
CA THR A 100 -15.78 -0.24 -9.22
C THR A 100 -15.26 1.19 -9.37
N PRO A 101 -14.76 1.83 -8.30
CA PRO A 101 -14.28 3.20 -8.37
C PRO A 101 -12.99 3.25 -9.18
N TYR A 102 -12.85 4.26 -10.04
CA TYR A 102 -11.58 4.50 -10.74
C TYR A 102 -10.78 5.65 -10.11
N ARG A 103 -11.43 6.58 -9.40
CA ARG A 103 -10.78 7.69 -8.69
C ARG A 103 -10.80 7.48 -7.18
N LEU A 104 -9.75 7.95 -6.51
CA LEU A 104 -9.61 7.83 -5.05
C LEU A 104 -10.77 8.48 -4.29
N SER A 105 -11.25 9.63 -4.78
CA SER A 105 -12.40 10.35 -4.22
C SER A 105 -13.69 9.53 -4.22
N ASP A 106 -13.80 8.53 -5.09
CA ASP A 106 -15.01 7.73 -5.26
C ASP A 106 -14.95 6.46 -4.41
N SER A 107 -13.75 6.04 -4.01
CA SER A 107 -13.56 4.86 -3.17
C SER A 107 -14.19 5.01 -1.80
N ARG A 108 -15.11 4.09 -1.47
CA ARG A 108 -15.67 4.01 -0.12
C ARG A 108 -14.62 3.66 0.93
N TYR A 109 -13.57 2.91 0.57
CA TYR A 109 -12.51 2.55 1.50
C TYR A 109 -11.68 3.75 1.91
N PHE A 110 -11.34 4.60 0.94
CA PHE A 110 -10.68 5.87 1.24
C PHE A 110 -11.52 6.76 2.17
N LYS A 111 -12.84 6.87 1.91
CA LYS A 111 -13.77 7.61 2.77
C LYS A 111 -13.89 7.00 4.18
N ALA A 112 -13.95 5.68 4.27
CA ALA A 112 -14.06 4.97 5.55
C ALA A 112 -12.80 5.10 6.41
N LEU A 113 -11.63 5.27 5.79
CA LEU A 113 -10.38 5.58 6.49
C LEU A 113 -10.30 7.06 6.93
N HIS A 114 -11.21 7.93 6.46
CA HIS A 114 -11.25 9.37 6.74
C HIS A 114 -12.67 9.85 7.16
N PRO A 115 -13.35 9.20 8.12
CA PRO A 115 -14.78 9.38 8.35
C PRO A 115 -15.17 10.79 8.84
N ASN A 116 -14.22 11.55 9.40
CA ASN A 116 -14.44 12.89 9.96
C ASN A 116 -13.48 13.95 9.40
N VAL A 117 -12.81 13.66 8.27
CA VAL A 117 -11.84 14.58 7.66
C VAL A 117 -12.52 15.33 6.51
N LYS A 118 -12.43 16.66 6.52
CA LYS A 118 -12.86 17.48 5.38
C LYS A 118 -11.80 17.40 4.27
N LEU A 119 -11.98 16.44 3.37
CA LEU A 119 -11.08 16.25 2.24
C LEU A 119 -11.23 17.37 1.19
N PRO A 120 -10.12 17.81 0.56
CA PRO A 120 -10.19 18.78 -0.52
C PRO A 120 -11.01 18.24 -1.70
N ARG A 121 -11.64 19.15 -2.45
CA ARG A 121 -12.40 18.83 -3.67
C ARG A 121 -11.84 19.65 -4.83
N PRO A 122 -11.16 19.02 -5.81
CA PRO A 122 -10.91 17.57 -5.93
C PRO A 122 -9.88 17.05 -4.92
N VAL A 123 -9.97 15.75 -4.60
CA VAL A 123 -8.93 15.05 -3.84
C VAL A 123 -7.70 14.92 -4.73
N GLN A 124 -6.56 15.39 -4.25
CA GLN A 124 -5.27 15.30 -4.96
C GLN A 124 -4.37 14.33 -4.21
N VAL A 125 -3.77 13.37 -4.92
CA VAL A 125 -2.87 12.38 -4.28
C VAL A 125 -1.68 13.07 -3.62
N GLY A 126 -1.18 14.17 -4.18
CA GLY A 126 -0.11 14.97 -3.58
C GLY A 126 -0.49 15.64 -2.26
N SER A 127 -1.78 15.80 -1.93
CA SER A 127 -2.19 16.44 -0.67
C SER A 127 -2.15 15.50 0.53
N CYS A 128 -1.84 14.21 0.36
CA CYS A 128 -1.75 13.27 1.48
C CYS A 128 -0.74 13.73 2.55
N VAL A 129 0.36 14.39 2.14
CA VAL A 129 1.41 14.86 3.04
C VAL A 129 0.97 15.97 4.00
N SER A 130 -0.15 16.65 3.74
CA SER A 130 -0.61 17.72 4.63
C SER A 130 -1.03 17.19 6.00
N CYS A 131 -1.55 15.96 6.05
CA CYS A 131 -1.92 15.28 7.28
C CYS A 131 -0.96 14.14 7.63
N HIS A 132 -0.39 13.48 6.61
CA HIS A 132 0.54 12.36 6.75
C HIS A 132 1.96 12.76 6.32
N PRO A 133 2.77 13.43 7.18
CA PRO A 133 4.04 14.02 6.78
C PRO A 133 5.06 13.03 6.24
N SER A 134 4.93 11.73 6.56
CA SER A 134 5.81 10.67 6.09
C SER A 134 5.22 9.85 4.93
N ALA A 135 4.16 10.33 4.27
CA ALA A 135 3.49 9.59 3.19
C ALA A 135 4.40 9.33 1.98
N THR A 136 5.39 10.20 1.71
CA THR A 136 6.41 9.98 0.68
C THR A 136 7.28 8.76 0.97
N ASP A 137 7.48 8.43 2.24
CA ASP A 137 8.21 7.25 2.71
C ASP A 137 7.28 6.04 2.88
N PHE A 138 6.09 6.11 2.27
CA PHE A 138 5.03 5.13 2.38
C PHE A 138 4.54 4.89 3.83
N ASN A 139 4.67 5.90 4.69
CA ASN A 139 4.17 5.89 6.06
C ASN A 139 2.99 6.86 6.22
N PHE A 140 1.79 6.28 6.27
CA PHE A 140 0.51 6.94 6.47
C PHE A 140 0.01 6.85 7.92
N ARG A 141 0.76 6.21 8.83
CA ARG A 141 0.44 6.22 10.27
C ARG A 141 0.98 7.45 10.97
N SER A 142 2.09 8.00 10.48
CA SER A 142 2.62 9.28 10.94
C SER A 142 1.60 10.39 10.63
N LEU A 143 1.22 11.14 11.65
CA LEU A 143 0.23 12.22 11.58
C LEU A 143 0.82 13.52 12.12
N THR A 144 0.40 14.65 11.55
CA THR A 144 0.65 15.97 12.15
C THR A 144 -0.04 16.07 13.51
N SER A 145 0.40 17.00 14.36
CA SER A 145 -0.11 17.14 15.74
C SER A 145 -1.61 17.40 15.83
N GLU A 146 -2.23 17.95 14.79
CA GLU A 146 -3.68 18.17 14.71
C GLU A 146 -4.49 16.87 14.68
N TRP A 147 -3.89 15.77 14.19
CA TRP A 147 -4.57 14.50 13.92
C TRP A 147 -4.08 13.33 14.78
N LYS A 148 -3.12 13.55 15.69
CA LYS A 148 -2.69 12.55 16.68
C LYS A 148 -3.77 12.34 17.74
#